data_AF-A0A1Y3BQH1-F1
#
_entry.id   AF-A0A1Y3BQH1-F1
#
_cell.length_a   1.000
_cell.length_b   1.000
_cell.length_c   1.000
_cell.angle_alpha   90.00
_cell.angle_beta   90.00
_cell.angle_gamma   90.00
#
_symmetry.space_group_name_H-M   'P 1'
#
loop_
_entity.id
_entity.type
_entity.pdbx_description
1 polymer ?
#
loop_
_entity_poly.entity_id
_entity_poly.type
_entity_poly.pdbx_seq_one_letter_code
_entity_poly.pdbx_strand_id
1 'polypeptide(L)'
;MSTSDHHLHPNDNYTVIRTQSLKNIILLNLLSFVFVSLNMILNLLVISVIHERIPMQEPHLPDIAFDILPDHRHFLDIAEYVIVIQSFCISVLLFFHKHRSIILRRICIIMGIIYFFRALCLASTQLPLASKNYYCSPQLKNSSQYENITSLQFIEIIVSRVFYMSLGMGLSINGHHTFCGDYIFSGHTVILILTYLIQQEYLLPARRRTLTWKCVDIIQITMTVTSILCILIARGHYFIDIIIAYFVTTRIFWIYHTLCSFSAINVSAFVTSSIIFHNSLTPLLYSIVKINFESFESCLVVADICLS
;
A
#
# COMPACT_ATOMS: atom_id res chain seq x y z
N MET A 1 53.22 -0.94 -32.08
CA MET A 1 51.77 -0.73 -31.87
C MET A 1 51.19 -2.07 -31.44
N SER A 2 51.41 -2.44 -30.17
CA SER A 2 50.89 -3.70 -29.60
C SER A 2 49.60 -3.37 -28.86
N THR A 3 48.47 -3.79 -29.42
CA THR A 3 47.19 -3.80 -28.74
C THR A 3 47.26 -4.85 -27.64
N SER A 4 47.37 -4.39 -26.39
CA SER A 4 47.22 -5.21 -25.20
C SER A 4 45.75 -5.59 -25.06
N ASP A 5 45.39 -6.78 -25.55
CA ASP A 5 44.12 -7.43 -25.23
C ASP A 5 44.11 -7.73 -23.72
N HIS A 6 43.45 -6.84 -22.97
CA HIS A 6 43.09 -7.12 -21.58
C HIS A 6 42.10 -8.29 -21.57
N HIS A 7 42.61 -9.50 -21.41
CA HIS A 7 41.82 -10.65 -20.98
C HIS A 7 41.22 -10.34 -19.60
N LEU A 8 39.99 -9.83 -19.57
CA LEU A 8 39.20 -9.70 -18.34
C LEU A 8 39.00 -11.10 -17.76
N HIS A 9 39.39 -11.28 -16.50
CA HIS A 9 39.28 -12.55 -15.80
C HIS A 9 37.77 -12.87 -15.63
N PRO A 10 37.34 -14.15 -15.74
CA PRO A 10 35.92 -14.52 -15.60
C PRO A 10 35.25 -14.03 -14.29
N ASN A 11 36.04 -13.79 -13.24
CA ASN A 11 35.59 -13.21 -11.97
C ASN A 11 35.17 -11.73 -12.09
N ASP A 12 35.77 -10.98 -13.01
CA ASP A 12 35.44 -9.56 -13.23
C ASP A 12 34.08 -9.42 -13.92
N ASN A 13 33.77 -10.30 -14.88
CA ASN A 13 32.45 -10.32 -15.52
C ASN A 13 31.34 -10.70 -14.52
N TYR A 14 31.58 -11.67 -13.64
CA TYR A 14 30.60 -12.06 -12.62
C TYR A 14 30.34 -10.94 -11.61
N THR A 15 31.39 -10.25 -11.16
CA THR A 15 31.25 -9.11 -10.22
C THR A 15 30.56 -7.92 -10.88
N VAL A 16 30.85 -7.62 -12.15
CA VAL A 16 30.16 -6.57 -12.92
C VAL A 16 28.66 -6.90 -13.11
N ILE A 17 28.31 -8.13 -13.47
CA ILE A 17 26.91 -8.56 -13.61
C ILE A 17 26.16 -8.48 -12.26
N ARG A 18 26.78 -8.93 -11.17
CA ARG A 18 26.20 -8.90 -9.82
C ARG A 18 25.98 -7.47 -9.32
N THR A 19 26.96 -6.59 -9.53
CA THR A 19 26.84 -5.18 -9.13
C THR A 19 25.79 -4.44 -9.95
N GLN A 20 25.67 -4.73 -11.25
CA GLN A 20 24.62 -4.17 -12.09
C GLN A 20 23.21 -4.66 -11.66
N SER A 21 23.06 -5.95 -11.37
CA SER A 21 21.80 -6.52 -10.85
C SER A 21 21.40 -5.88 -9.51
N LEU A 22 22.36 -5.71 -8.60
CA LEU A 22 22.10 -5.08 -7.30
C LEU A 22 21.70 -3.61 -7.42
N LYS A 23 22.39 -2.83 -8.28
CA LYS A 23 22.03 -1.44 -8.57
C LYS A 23 20.61 -1.33 -9.12
N ASN A 24 20.24 -2.22 -10.04
CA ASN A 24 18.88 -2.26 -10.59
C ASN A 24 17.83 -2.54 -9.52
N ILE A 25 18.08 -3.49 -8.61
CA ILE A 25 17.15 -3.80 -7.50
C ILE A 25 16.98 -2.60 -6.57
N ILE A 26 18.08 -1.93 -6.20
CA ILE A 26 18.03 -0.74 -5.34
C ILE A 26 17.24 0.38 -6.03
N LEU A 27 17.51 0.63 -7.32
CA LEU A 27 16.82 1.64 -8.11
C LEU A 27 15.31 1.35 -8.20
N LEU A 28 14.91 0.11 -8.45
CA LEU A 28 13.50 -0.31 -8.51
C LEU A 28 12.78 -0.10 -7.17
N ASN A 29 13.45 -0.41 -6.06
CA ASN A 29 12.89 -0.19 -4.73
C ASN A 29 12.74 1.31 -4.43
N LEU A 30 13.76 2.11 -4.77
CA LEU A 30 13.72 3.57 -4.61
C LEU A 30 12.59 4.18 -5.43
N LEU A 31 12.46 3.79 -6.71
CA LEU A 31 11.41 4.27 -7.59
C LEU A 31 10.02 3.94 -7.04
N SER A 32 9.84 2.73 -6.51
CA SER A 32 8.56 2.31 -5.90
C SER A 32 8.24 3.10 -4.63
N PHE A 33 9.26 3.39 -3.81
CA PHE A 33 9.11 4.23 -2.62
C PHE A 33 8.77 5.68 -2.97
N VAL A 34 9.43 6.25 -3.97
CA VAL A 34 9.12 7.60 -4.49
C VAL A 34 7.70 7.62 -5.04
N PHE A 35 7.30 6.60 -5.79
CA PHE A 35 5.95 6.48 -6.35
C PHE A 35 4.86 6.51 -5.27
N VAL A 36 4.97 5.69 -4.22
CA VAL A 36 3.97 5.71 -3.13
C VAL A 36 4.00 7.03 -2.36
N SER A 37 5.19 7.62 -2.14
CA SER A 37 5.33 8.89 -1.40
C SER A 37 4.67 10.05 -2.15
N LEU A 38 4.87 10.13 -3.47
CA LEU A 38 4.23 11.16 -4.31
C LEU A 38 2.70 11.01 -4.31
N ASN A 39 2.19 9.79 -4.43
CA ASN A 39 0.74 9.56 -4.40
C ASN A 39 0.13 9.78 -3.01
N MET A 40 0.87 9.49 -1.94
CA MET A 40 0.47 9.83 -0.58
C MET A 40 0.38 11.35 -0.42
N ILE A 41 1.41 12.10 -0.82
CA ILE A 41 1.40 13.58 -0.78
C ILE A 41 0.25 14.14 -1.62
N LEU A 42 0.01 13.60 -2.82
CA LEU A 42 -1.12 14.00 -3.66
C LEU A 42 -2.45 13.78 -2.93
N ASN A 43 -2.66 12.62 -2.31
CA ASN A 43 -3.86 12.32 -1.55
C ASN A 43 -4.05 13.28 -0.36
N LEU A 44 -2.98 13.54 0.40
CA LEU A 44 -3.00 14.50 1.51
C LEU A 44 -3.30 15.93 1.05
N LEU A 45 -2.74 16.33 -0.10
CA LEU A 45 -3.01 17.62 -0.72
C LEU A 45 -4.48 17.74 -1.11
N VAL A 46 -5.04 16.72 -1.76
CA VAL A 46 -6.47 16.71 -2.13
C VAL A 46 -7.37 16.83 -0.90
N ILE A 47 -7.10 16.08 0.17
CA ILE A 47 -7.85 16.19 1.45
C ILE A 47 -7.77 17.62 2.01
N SER A 48 -6.58 18.22 2.04
CA SER A 48 -6.40 19.58 2.56
C SER A 48 -7.16 20.64 1.76
N VAL A 49 -7.31 20.45 0.44
CA VAL A 49 -8.08 21.32 -0.45
C VAL A 49 -9.58 21.11 -0.27
N ILE A 50 -10.04 19.86 -0.13
CA ILE A 50 -11.45 19.54 0.10
C ILE A 50 -11.94 20.13 1.42
N HIS A 51 -11.10 20.09 2.46
CA HIS A 51 -11.41 20.70 3.74
C HIS A 51 -11.81 22.18 3.61
N GLU A 52 -11.23 22.94 2.68
CA GLU A 52 -11.57 24.35 2.42
C GLU A 52 -12.78 24.57 1.50
N ARG A 53 -13.28 23.50 0.88
CA ARG A 53 -14.39 23.53 -0.09
C ARG A 53 -15.68 22.95 0.50
N ILE A 54 -15.57 21.99 1.40
CA ILE A 54 -16.73 21.27 1.93
C ILE A 54 -17.68 22.22 2.70
N PRO A 55 -18.99 22.20 2.41
CA PRO A 55 -19.96 22.96 3.18
C PRO A 55 -20.18 22.31 4.55
N MET A 56 -19.90 23.05 5.62
CA MET A 56 -19.97 22.54 7.00
C MET A 56 -21.40 22.46 7.57
N GLN A 57 -22.39 23.04 6.88
CA GLN A 57 -23.76 23.22 7.38
C GLN A 57 -24.77 22.23 6.78
N GLU A 58 -24.37 21.45 5.77
CA GLU A 58 -25.25 20.49 5.10
C GLU A 58 -25.50 19.25 5.98
N PRO A 59 -26.70 18.65 5.93
CA PRO A 59 -26.96 17.36 6.57
C PRO A 59 -26.17 16.23 5.89
N HIS A 60 -25.98 15.12 6.62
CA HIS A 60 -25.40 13.91 6.05
C HIS A 60 -26.34 13.31 5.01
N LEU A 61 -25.78 12.59 4.03
CA LEU A 61 -26.57 11.82 3.07
C LEU A 61 -27.28 10.65 3.77
N PRO A 62 -28.47 10.24 3.31
CA PRO A 62 -29.13 9.04 3.81
C PRO A 62 -28.26 7.82 3.53
N ASP A 63 -27.97 7.05 4.58
CA ASP A 63 -27.13 5.86 4.53
C ASP A 63 -27.76 4.76 5.38
N ILE A 64 -27.96 3.60 4.77
CA ILE A 64 -28.58 2.43 5.41
C ILE A 64 -27.83 2.02 6.67
N ALA A 65 -26.49 2.16 6.69
CA ALA A 65 -25.71 1.84 7.89
C ALA A 65 -26.03 2.80 9.05
N PHE A 66 -26.30 4.06 8.76
CA PHE A 66 -26.59 5.07 9.78
C PHE A 66 -28.02 4.95 10.35
N ASP A 67 -28.93 4.35 9.58
CA ASP A 67 -30.29 4.04 10.01
C ASP A 67 -30.33 2.82 10.96
N ILE A 68 -29.42 1.86 10.78
CA ILE A 68 -29.38 0.61 11.52
C ILE A 68 -28.47 0.69 12.75
N LEU A 69 -27.31 1.36 12.62
CA LEU A 69 -26.27 1.37 13.64
C LEU A 69 -26.37 2.59 14.56
N PRO A 70 -26.06 2.44 15.85
CA PRO A 70 -26.04 3.56 16.77
C PRO A 70 -24.85 4.49 16.49
N ASP A 71 -24.98 5.78 16.81
CA ASP A 71 -23.92 6.78 16.64
C ASP A 71 -23.05 6.88 17.89
N HIS A 72 -21.80 6.41 17.81
CA HIS A 72 -20.84 6.52 18.91
C HIS A 72 -19.43 6.83 18.40
N ARG A 73 -18.99 8.09 18.56
CA ARG A 73 -17.72 8.60 18.03
C ARG A 73 -16.46 7.84 18.52
N HIS A 74 -16.45 7.39 19.77
CA HIS A 74 -15.27 6.72 20.37
C HIS A 74 -14.89 5.40 19.68
N PHE A 75 -15.80 4.80 18.89
CA PHE A 75 -15.47 3.59 18.15
C PHE A 75 -14.48 3.83 17.02
N LEU A 76 -14.33 5.07 16.54
CA LEU A 76 -13.29 5.41 15.56
C LEU A 76 -11.89 5.23 16.16
N ASP A 77 -11.70 5.67 17.41
CA ASP A 77 -10.42 5.54 18.11
C ASP A 77 -10.04 4.05 18.27
N ILE A 78 -11.03 3.19 18.57
CA ILE A 78 -10.83 1.74 18.66
C ILE A 78 -10.36 1.17 17.32
N ALA A 79 -11.01 1.53 16.21
CA ALA A 79 -10.62 1.07 14.88
C ALA A 79 -9.20 1.51 14.52
N GLU A 80 -8.81 2.73 14.87
CA GLU A 80 -7.46 3.26 14.64
C GLU A 80 -6.40 2.55 15.49
N TYR A 81 -6.67 2.24 16.75
CA TYR A 81 -5.77 1.39 17.55
C TYR A 81 -5.56 0.02 16.90
N VAL A 82 -6.62 -0.60 16.38
CA VAL A 82 -6.50 -1.87 15.66
C VAL A 82 -5.65 -1.71 14.41
N ILE A 83 -5.80 -0.63 13.64
CA ILE A 83 -4.95 -0.35 12.46
C ILE A 83 -3.48 -0.27 12.85
N VAL A 84 -3.15 0.46 13.92
CA VAL A 84 -1.77 0.57 14.41
C VAL A 84 -1.22 -0.80 14.80
N ILE A 85 -1.97 -1.59 15.55
CA ILE A 85 -1.57 -2.94 15.98
C ILE A 85 -1.33 -3.85 14.75
N GLN A 86 -2.27 -3.91 13.81
CA GLN A 86 -2.13 -4.74 12.61
C GLN A 86 -0.95 -4.29 11.75
N SER A 87 -0.78 -2.98 11.55
CA SER A 87 0.33 -2.42 10.77
C SER A 87 1.68 -2.71 11.42
N PHE A 88 1.75 -2.68 12.75
CA PHE A 88 2.94 -3.06 13.51
C PHE A 88 3.26 -4.55 13.33
N CYS A 89 2.27 -5.44 13.44
CA CYS A 89 2.45 -6.87 13.22
C CYS A 89 3.00 -7.18 11.81
N ILE A 90 2.45 -6.55 10.78
CA ILE A 90 2.96 -6.68 9.40
C ILE A 90 4.38 -6.12 9.28
N SER A 91 4.69 -4.99 9.91
CA SER A 91 6.02 -4.38 9.87
C SER A 91 7.08 -5.29 10.49
N VAL A 92 6.80 -5.86 11.66
CA VAL A 92 7.65 -6.87 12.32
C VAL A 92 7.86 -8.06 11.40
N LEU A 93 6.80 -8.52 10.74
CA LEU A 93 6.91 -9.64 9.81
C LEU A 93 7.81 -9.35 8.62
N LEU A 94 7.59 -8.21 7.97
CA LEU A 94 8.38 -7.80 6.82
C LEU A 94 9.85 -7.68 7.19
N PHE A 95 10.16 -7.24 8.42
CA PHE A 95 11.54 -7.15 8.90
C PHE A 95 12.25 -8.52 8.93
N PHE A 96 11.56 -9.57 9.37
CA PHE A 96 12.08 -10.94 9.48
C PHE A 96 11.96 -11.78 8.20
N HIS A 97 11.26 -11.30 7.17
CA HIS A 97 11.05 -12.08 5.95
C HIS A 97 12.31 -12.14 5.06
N LYS A 98 12.68 -13.33 4.54
CA LYS A 98 13.85 -13.54 3.67
C LYS A 98 13.87 -12.60 2.46
N HIS A 99 12.70 -12.38 1.85
CA HIS A 99 12.52 -11.55 0.65
C HIS A 99 11.94 -10.15 0.93
N ARG A 100 12.23 -9.57 2.11
CA ARG A 100 11.64 -8.29 2.59
C ARG A 100 11.63 -7.15 1.58
N SER A 101 12.73 -6.92 0.85
CA SER A 101 12.82 -5.80 -0.10
C SER A 101 11.92 -5.98 -1.31
N ILE A 102 11.70 -7.22 -1.75
CA ILE A 102 10.81 -7.53 -2.87
C ILE A 102 9.35 -7.32 -2.43
N ILE A 103 8.99 -7.80 -1.24
CA ILE A 103 7.63 -7.64 -0.70
C ILE A 103 7.33 -6.17 -0.45
N LEU A 104 8.25 -5.44 0.19
CA LEU A 104 8.11 -4.00 0.43
C LEU A 104 7.89 -3.24 -0.89
N ARG A 105 8.66 -3.56 -1.93
CA ARG A 105 8.46 -2.98 -3.27
C ARG A 105 7.05 -3.21 -3.81
N ARG A 106 6.53 -4.44 -3.69
CA ARG A 106 5.17 -4.80 -4.13
C ARG A 106 4.11 -4.01 -3.35
N ILE A 107 4.26 -3.92 -2.03
CA ILE A 107 3.35 -3.16 -1.16
C ILE A 107 3.38 -1.67 -1.55
N CYS A 108 4.55 -1.08 -1.79
CA CYS A 108 4.66 0.31 -2.23
C CYS A 108 3.94 0.56 -3.55
N ILE A 109 4.09 -0.31 -4.55
CA ILE A 109 3.40 -0.15 -5.84
C ILE A 109 1.88 -0.25 -5.66
N ILE A 110 1.39 -1.27 -4.96
CA ILE A 110 -0.05 -1.47 -4.69
C ILE A 110 -0.63 -0.26 -3.94
N MET A 111 0.02 0.17 -2.86
CA MET A 111 -0.41 1.34 -2.07
C MET A 111 -0.38 2.63 -2.89
N GLY A 112 0.63 2.82 -3.74
CA GLY A 112 0.73 3.99 -4.60
C GLY A 112 -0.43 4.08 -5.60
N ILE A 113 -0.82 2.95 -6.22
CA ILE A 113 -1.97 2.89 -7.14
C ILE A 113 -3.27 3.18 -6.38
N ILE A 114 -3.45 2.61 -5.19
CA ILE A 114 -4.65 2.83 -4.36
C ILE A 114 -4.75 4.30 -3.96
N TYR A 115 -3.67 4.92 -3.48
CA TYR A 115 -3.66 6.34 -3.11
C TYR A 115 -3.87 7.27 -4.30
N PHE A 116 -3.38 6.92 -5.49
CA PHE A 116 -3.69 7.66 -6.69
C PHE A 116 -5.20 7.62 -7.00
N PHE A 117 -5.80 6.44 -7.02
CA PHE A 117 -7.24 6.30 -7.27
C PHE A 117 -8.08 7.02 -6.20
N ARG A 118 -7.64 6.95 -4.94
CA ARG A 118 -8.27 7.69 -3.83
C ARG A 118 -8.23 9.20 -4.06
N ALA A 119 -7.07 9.74 -4.41
CA ALA A 119 -6.94 11.16 -4.70
C ALA A 119 -7.86 11.59 -5.86
N LEU A 120 -7.99 10.75 -6.90
CA LEU A 120 -8.92 11.02 -8.02
C LEU A 120 -10.38 11.03 -7.58
N CYS A 121 -10.83 10.03 -6.80
CA CYS A 121 -12.19 9.97 -6.28
C CYS A 121 -12.52 11.21 -5.44
N LEU A 122 -11.66 11.54 -4.48
CA LEU A 122 -11.79 12.69 -3.60
C LEU A 122 -11.78 14.02 -4.38
N ALA A 123 -10.92 14.15 -5.40
CA ALA A 123 -10.88 15.34 -6.23
C ALA A 123 -12.15 15.50 -7.09
N SER A 124 -12.75 14.39 -7.52
CA SER A 124 -13.90 14.39 -8.43
C SER A 124 -15.21 14.79 -7.75
N THR A 125 -15.45 14.31 -6.53
CA THR A 125 -16.73 14.43 -5.84
C THR A 125 -16.48 14.65 -4.35
N GLN A 126 -17.26 15.54 -3.74
CA GLN A 126 -17.13 15.92 -2.34
C GLN A 126 -18.46 15.68 -1.64
N LEU A 127 -18.47 14.77 -0.67
CA LEU A 127 -19.67 14.48 0.12
C LEU A 127 -19.72 15.37 1.38
N PRO A 128 -20.92 15.67 1.89
CA PRO A 128 -21.09 16.37 3.16
C PRO A 128 -20.62 15.51 4.34
N LEU A 129 -20.44 16.13 5.50
CA LEU A 129 -19.95 15.46 6.72
C LEU A 129 -20.87 14.30 7.11
N ALA A 130 -20.28 13.13 7.38
CA ALA A 130 -21.01 11.94 7.84
C ALA A 130 -21.55 12.10 9.28
N SER A 131 -20.83 12.83 10.13
CA SER A 131 -21.26 13.14 11.51
C SER A 131 -21.07 14.62 11.82
N LYS A 132 -22.11 15.23 12.42
CA LYS A 132 -22.05 16.62 12.91
C LYS A 132 -21.20 16.75 14.18
N ASN A 133 -20.98 15.66 14.90
CA ASN A 133 -20.25 15.62 16.16
C ASN A 133 -18.74 15.41 15.93
N TYR A 134 -18.29 15.36 14.69
CA TYR A 134 -16.87 15.24 14.34
C TYR A 134 -16.18 16.61 14.45
N TYR A 135 -15.03 16.65 15.10
CA TYR A 135 -14.26 17.89 15.26
C TYR A 135 -13.50 18.21 13.98
N CYS A 136 -13.80 19.36 13.38
CA CYS A 136 -13.09 19.89 12.22
C CYS A 136 -12.23 21.08 12.62
N SER A 137 -11.00 21.12 12.11
CA SER A 137 -10.15 22.31 12.16
C SER A 137 -10.84 23.50 11.47
N PRO A 138 -10.61 24.75 11.92
CA PRO A 138 -11.21 25.91 11.26
C PRO A 138 -10.71 26.08 9.82
N GLN A 139 -11.65 26.30 8.90
CA GLN A 139 -11.36 26.66 7.51
C GLN A 139 -10.71 28.06 7.44
N LEU A 140 -9.81 28.28 6.46
CA LEU A 140 -9.16 29.58 6.27
C LEU A 140 -10.20 30.66 5.96
N LYS A 141 -11.21 30.35 5.14
CA LYS A 141 -12.25 31.30 4.72
C LYS A 141 -13.11 31.84 5.85
N ASN A 142 -13.31 31.04 6.91
CA ASN A 142 -14.17 31.40 8.04
C ASN A 142 -13.38 31.98 9.21
N SER A 143 -12.05 31.99 9.13
CA SER A 143 -11.18 32.55 10.16
C SER A 143 -10.92 34.02 9.87
N SER A 144 -11.37 34.90 10.76
CA SER A 144 -11.15 36.36 10.69
C SER A 144 -9.66 36.77 10.64
N GLN A 145 -8.75 35.85 10.98
CA GLN A 145 -7.31 36.01 10.89
C GLN A 145 -6.77 35.99 9.44
N TYR A 146 -7.58 35.58 8.46
CA TYR A 146 -7.15 35.18 7.12
C TYR A 146 -7.94 35.84 5.97
N GLU A 147 -8.53 37.01 6.22
CA GLU A 147 -9.41 37.71 5.25
C GLU A 147 -8.66 38.31 4.04
N ASN A 148 -7.32 38.45 4.10
CA ASN A 148 -6.49 39.05 3.04
C ASN A 148 -5.20 38.26 2.77
N ILE A 149 -5.30 36.95 2.46
CA ILE A 149 -4.13 36.11 2.20
C ILE A 149 -3.70 36.20 0.74
N THR A 150 -2.41 36.37 0.49
CA THR A 150 -1.85 36.25 -0.87
C THR A 150 -1.81 34.79 -1.34
N SER A 151 -1.88 34.53 -2.65
CA SER A 151 -1.85 33.17 -3.20
C SER A 151 -0.62 32.34 -2.75
N LEU A 152 0.50 33.01 -2.45
CA LEU A 152 1.72 32.35 -1.96
C LEU A 152 1.59 31.88 -0.50
N GLN A 153 1.02 32.71 0.38
CA GLN A 153 0.77 32.35 1.78
C GLN A 153 -0.27 31.23 1.89
N PHE A 154 -1.26 31.18 0.98
CA PHE A 154 -2.20 30.07 0.91
C PHE A 154 -1.48 28.74 0.63
N ILE A 155 -0.55 28.72 -0.32
CA ILE A 155 0.24 27.53 -0.65
C ILE A 155 1.09 27.09 0.55
N GLU A 156 1.73 28.03 1.24
CA GLU A 156 2.56 27.74 2.42
C GLU A 156 1.75 27.06 3.54
N ILE A 157 0.54 27.57 3.83
CA ILE A 157 -0.36 26.98 4.83
C ILE A 157 -0.77 25.56 4.42
N ILE A 158 -1.15 25.35 3.15
CA ILE A 158 -1.53 24.03 2.65
C ILE A 158 -0.36 23.05 2.75
N VAL A 159 0.85 23.46 2.39
CA VAL A 159 2.06 22.63 2.51
C VAL A 159 2.32 22.26 3.97
N SER A 160 2.20 23.22 4.89
CA SER A 160 2.35 22.98 6.33
C SER A 160 1.32 21.97 6.85
N ARG A 161 0.06 22.05 6.39
CA ARG A 161 -0.99 21.08 6.73
C ARG A 161 -0.69 19.68 6.20
N VAL A 162 -0.24 19.58 4.95
CA VAL A 162 0.17 18.29 4.35
C VAL A 162 1.33 17.69 5.13
N PHE A 163 2.33 18.49 5.49
CA PHE A 163 3.45 18.04 6.31
C PHE A 163 2.99 17.56 7.69
N TYR A 164 2.19 18.36 8.39
CA TYR A 164 1.65 18.00 9.71
C TYR A 164 0.81 16.71 9.68
N MET A 165 -0.02 16.54 8.64
CA MET A 165 -0.84 15.34 8.46
C MET A 165 0.01 14.12 8.08
N SER A 166 1.10 14.31 7.32
CA SER A 166 2.01 13.23 6.95
C SER A 166 2.73 12.62 8.17
N LEU A 167 2.98 13.40 9.22
CA LEU A 167 3.55 12.90 10.49
C LEU A 167 2.59 11.95 11.22
N GLY A 168 1.29 12.17 11.10
CA GLY A 168 0.25 11.33 11.71
C GLY A 168 -0.09 10.07 10.93
N MET A 169 0.55 9.82 9.78
CA MET A 169 0.24 8.72 8.84
C MET A 169 -1.25 8.62 8.45
N GLY A 170 -2.02 9.71 8.59
CA GLY A 170 -3.45 9.73 8.27
C GLY A 170 -4.41 9.18 9.35
N LEU A 171 -3.97 9.04 10.60
CA LEU A 171 -4.81 8.61 11.73
C LEU A 171 -5.25 9.80 12.60
N SER A 172 -6.49 9.77 13.11
CA SER A 172 -7.09 10.79 13.99
C SER A 172 -6.58 10.72 15.44
N ILE A 173 -6.09 9.57 15.89
CA ILE A 173 -5.78 9.28 17.30
C ILE A 173 -4.62 10.08 17.86
N ASN A 174 -3.69 10.48 17.00
CA ASN A 174 -2.56 11.32 17.40
C ASN A 174 -2.96 12.82 17.46
N GLY A 175 -4.22 13.16 17.16
CA GLY A 175 -4.68 14.55 17.05
C GLY A 175 -4.19 15.27 15.79
N HIS A 176 -3.45 14.57 14.92
CA HIS A 176 -2.86 15.14 13.71
C HIS A 176 -3.80 15.14 12.49
N HIS A 177 -4.88 14.33 12.49
CA HIS A 177 -5.88 14.28 11.41
C HIS A 177 -7.19 14.96 11.84
N THR A 178 -7.20 16.29 11.81
CA THR A 178 -8.36 17.12 12.18
C THR A 178 -9.07 17.74 10.96
N PHE A 179 -8.71 17.30 9.76
CA PHE A 179 -9.27 17.80 8.50
C PHE A 179 -10.49 16.97 8.08
N CYS A 180 -11.56 17.67 7.71
CA CYS A 180 -12.83 17.09 7.30
C CYS A 180 -12.97 17.04 5.77
N GLY A 181 -13.80 16.11 5.29
CA GLY A 181 -14.05 15.90 3.86
C GLY A 181 -13.37 14.67 3.26
N ASP A 182 -12.85 13.78 4.11
CA ASP A 182 -12.33 12.47 3.70
C ASP A 182 -13.47 11.44 3.56
N TYR A 183 -14.35 11.64 2.57
CA TYR A 183 -15.51 10.79 2.30
C TYR A 183 -15.49 10.32 0.84
N ILE A 184 -16.21 9.25 0.48
CA ILE A 184 -16.20 8.48 -0.81
C ILE A 184 -15.23 7.31 -0.84
N PHE A 185 -14.04 7.44 -0.23
CA PHE A 185 -13.06 6.36 -0.26
C PHE A 185 -12.28 6.31 1.06
N SER A 186 -12.67 5.36 1.91
CA SER A 186 -12.12 5.18 3.26
C SER A 186 -10.68 4.65 3.28
N GLY A 187 -9.76 5.44 3.85
CA GLY A 187 -8.36 5.05 4.07
C GLY A 187 -8.18 4.00 5.14
N HIS A 188 -8.93 4.11 6.24
CA HIS A 188 -8.92 3.12 7.33
C HIS A 188 -9.25 1.73 6.82
N THR A 189 -10.30 1.63 5.99
CA THR A 189 -10.71 0.37 5.37
C THR A 189 -9.64 -0.17 4.42
N VAL A 190 -9.00 0.69 3.62
CA VAL A 190 -7.88 0.29 2.74
C VAL A 190 -6.77 -0.37 3.56
N ILE A 191 -6.32 0.26 4.64
CA ILE A 191 -5.21 -0.28 5.43
C ILE A 191 -5.62 -1.59 6.09
N LEU A 192 -6.80 -1.67 6.73
CA LEU A 192 -7.30 -2.90 7.37
C LEU A 192 -7.42 -4.09 6.41
N ILE A 193 -7.92 -3.85 5.19
CA ILE A 193 -8.06 -4.90 4.18
C ILE A 193 -6.69 -5.26 3.60
N LEU A 194 -5.84 -4.27 3.31
CA LEU A 194 -4.54 -4.54 2.72
C LEU A 194 -3.60 -5.27 3.68
N THR A 195 -3.56 -4.89 4.97
CA THR A 195 -2.78 -5.61 5.99
C THR A 195 -3.24 -7.06 6.10
N TYR A 196 -4.55 -7.30 6.08
CA TYR A 196 -5.12 -8.65 6.05
C TYR A 196 -4.70 -9.42 4.79
N LEU A 197 -4.81 -8.84 3.60
CA LEU A 197 -4.43 -9.49 2.33
C LEU A 197 -2.92 -9.79 2.25
N ILE A 198 -2.07 -8.87 2.70
CA ILE A 198 -0.62 -9.09 2.81
C ILE A 198 -0.35 -10.28 3.73
N GLN A 199 -1.08 -10.38 4.85
CA GLN A 199 -0.95 -11.52 5.73
C GLN A 199 -1.36 -12.83 5.06
N GLN A 200 -2.47 -12.85 4.34
CA GLN A 200 -2.91 -14.04 3.59
C GLN A 200 -1.89 -14.51 2.56
N GLU A 201 -1.30 -13.58 1.81
CA GLU A 201 -0.40 -13.91 0.70
C GLU A 201 0.99 -14.32 1.19
N TYR A 202 1.54 -13.61 2.18
CA TYR A 202 2.96 -13.77 2.53
C TYR A 202 3.23 -14.60 3.80
N LEU A 203 2.25 -14.75 4.71
CA LEU A 203 2.44 -15.58 5.91
C LEU A 203 1.88 -16.99 5.79
N LEU A 204 0.64 -17.08 5.29
CA LEU A 204 -0.21 -18.23 5.50
C LEU A 204 0.10 -19.44 4.61
N PRO A 205 0.55 -19.33 3.34
CA PRO A 205 0.74 -20.50 2.46
C PRO A 205 1.68 -21.55 3.08
N ALA A 206 2.79 -21.12 3.69
CA ALA A 206 3.76 -22.04 4.29
C ALA A 206 3.35 -22.61 5.67
N ARG A 207 2.41 -21.97 6.39
CA ARG A 207 2.16 -22.24 7.83
C ARG A 207 0.72 -22.63 8.19
N ARG A 208 -0.23 -22.54 7.24
CA ARG A 208 -1.67 -22.87 7.42
C ARG A 208 -1.95 -24.35 7.76
N ARG A 209 -0.94 -25.23 7.70
CA ARG A 209 -1.04 -26.65 8.10
C ARG A 209 -1.19 -26.86 9.61
N THR A 210 -0.83 -25.89 10.45
CA THR A 210 -0.89 -26.01 11.91
C THR A 210 -2.08 -25.25 12.50
N LEU A 211 -2.66 -25.78 13.58
CA LEU A 211 -3.85 -25.21 14.22
C LEU A 211 -3.63 -23.76 14.69
N THR A 212 -2.44 -23.44 15.19
CA THR A 212 -2.08 -22.10 15.68
C THR A 212 -2.25 -21.02 14.61
N TRP A 213 -1.82 -21.28 13.37
CA TRP A 213 -1.91 -20.28 12.29
C TRP A 213 -3.34 -20.12 11.76
N LYS A 214 -4.20 -21.14 11.90
CA LYS A 214 -5.64 -21.00 11.65
C LYS A 214 -6.29 -20.10 12.70
N CYS A 215 -5.91 -20.23 13.97
CA CYS A 215 -6.41 -19.33 15.02
C CYS A 215 -5.97 -17.88 14.77
N VAL A 216 -4.71 -17.66 14.36
CA VAL A 216 -4.21 -16.32 14.00
C VAL A 216 -5.01 -15.70 12.84
N ASP A 217 -5.35 -16.50 11.82
CA ASP A 217 -6.19 -16.04 10.71
C ASP A 217 -7.59 -15.63 11.17
N ILE A 218 -8.24 -16.46 12.01
CA ILE A 218 -9.55 -16.16 12.58
C ILE A 218 -9.51 -14.89 13.45
N ILE A 219 -8.47 -14.71 14.26
CA ILE A 219 -8.29 -13.50 15.07
C ILE A 219 -8.11 -12.28 14.15
N GLN A 220 -7.32 -12.40 13.09
CA GLN A 220 -7.08 -11.27 12.18
C GLN A 220 -8.34 -10.85 11.44
N ILE A 221 -9.10 -11.81 10.88
CA ILE A 221 -10.33 -11.49 10.15
C ILE A 221 -11.41 -10.91 11.09
N THR A 222 -11.53 -11.43 12.31
CA THR A 222 -12.48 -10.89 13.30
C THR A 222 -12.10 -9.48 13.73
N MET A 223 -10.81 -9.20 13.95
CA MET A 223 -10.32 -7.84 14.23
C MET A 223 -10.61 -6.89 13.07
N THR A 224 -10.32 -7.30 11.83
CA THR A 224 -10.59 -6.46 10.64
C THR A 224 -12.08 -6.17 10.45
N VAL A 225 -12.95 -7.17 10.56
CA VAL A 225 -14.40 -6.99 10.43
C VAL A 225 -14.93 -6.11 11.56
N THR A 226 -14.49 -6.35 12.81
CA THR A 226 -14.90 -5.55 13.96
C THR A 226 -14.49 -4.08 13.77
N SER A 227 -13.28 -3.81 13.31
CA SER A 227 -12.83 -2.43 13.04
C SER A 227 -13.64 -1.73 11.95
N ILE A 228 -14.03 -2.45 10.88
CA ILE A 228 -14.90 -1.89 9.83
C ILE A 228 -16.28 -1.53 10.40
N LEU A 229 -16.84 -2.37 11.28
CA LEU A 229 -18.09 -2.06 11.99
C LEU A 229 -17.94 -0.86 12.92
N CYS A 230 -16.83 -0.77 13.65
CA CYS A 230 -16.52 0.38 14.51
C CYS A 230 -16.45 1.70 13.72
N ILE A 231 -15.88 1.69 12.51
CA ILE A 231 -15.84 2.86 11.62
C ILE A 231 -17.26 3.32 11.25
N LEU A 232 -18.17 2.38 10.97
CA LEU A 232 -19.58 2.68 10.65
C LEU A 232 -20.35 3.21 11.87
N ILE A 233 -20.17 2.59 13.03
CA ILE A 233 -20.81 3.01 14.30
C ILE A 233 -20.37 4.42 14.68
N ALA A 234 -19.10 4.77 14.45
CA ALA A 234 -18.59 6.11 14.70
C ALA A 234 -19.05 7.14 13.65
N ARG A 235 -19.78 6.71 12.62
CA ARG A 235 -20.14 7.51 11.44
C ARG A 235 -18.91 8.22 10.86
N GLY A 236 -17.77 7.52 10.88
CA GLY A 236 -16.49 8.04 10.39
C GLY A 236 -16.44 8.08 8.86
N HIS A 237 -17.16 7.17 8.21
CA HIS A 237 -17.31 7.07 6.76
C HIS A 237 -18.71 6.60 6.39
N TYR A 238 -19.15 6.93 5.18
CA TYR A 238 -20.37 6.34 4.61
C TYR A 238 -20.13 4.87 4.28
N PHE A 239 -21.18 4.08 4.27
CA PHE A 239 -21.14 2.66 3.91
C PHE A 239 -20.63 2.45 2.48
N ILE A 240 -20.99 3.35 1.56
CA ILE A 240 -20.47 3.32 0.18
C ILE A 240 -18.94 3.48 0.15
N ASP A 241 -18.36 4.28 1.05
CA ASP A 241 -16.92 4.49 1.13
C ASP A 241 -16.18 3.18 1.44
N ILE A 242 -16.79 2.35 2.30
CA ILE A 242 -16.26 1.05 2.71
C ILE A 242 -16.38 0.04 1.56
N ILE A 243 -17.51 0.02 0.85
CA ILE A 243 -17.71 -0.87 -0.31
C ILE A 243 -16.69 -0.57 -1.40
N ILE A 244 -16.52 0.70 -1.76
CA ILE A 244 -15.55 1.14 -2.78
C ILE A 244 -14.14 0.76 -2.32
N ALA A 245 -13.78 1.07 -1.08
CA ALA A 245 -12.46 0.76 -0.54
C ALA A 245 -12.15 -0.73 -0.58
N TYR A 246 -13.09 -1.58 -0.15
CA TYR A 246 -12.96 -3.03 -0.18
C TYR A 246 -12.78 -3.54 -1.63
N PHE A 247 -13.64 -3.12 -2.55
CA PHE A 247 -13.62 -3.62 -3.93
C PHE A 247 -12.33 -3.20 -4.65
N VAL A 248 -11.95 -1.93 -4.58
CA VAL A 248 -10.76 -1.41 -5.25
C VAL A 248 -9.49 -2.06 -4.69
N THR A 249 -9.36 -2.11 -3.37
CA THR A 249 -8.17 -2.67 -2.70
C THR A 249 -7.97 -4.13 -3.05
N THR A 250 -9.02 -4.95 -2.95
CA THR A 250 -8.95 -6.38 -3.26
C THR A 250 -8.63 -6.61 -4.74
N ARG A 251 -9.26 -5.86 -5.66
CA ARG A 251 -9.03 -6.01 -7.10
C ARG A 251 -7.61 -5.63 -7.50
N ILE A 252 -7.11 -4.48 -7.06
CA ILE A 252 -5.73 -4.06 -7.34
C ILE A 252 -4.74 -5.08 -6.79
N PHE A 253 -4.95 -5.56 -5.56
CA PHE A 253 -4.08 -6.56 -4.94
C PHE A 253 -4.00 -7.84 -5.78
N TRP A 254 -5.14 -8.43 -6.15
CA TRP A 254 -5.16 -9.69 -6.89
C TRP A 254 -4.71 -9.54 -8.35
N ILE A 255 -5.06 -8.44 -9.02
CA ILE A 255 -4.58 -8.16 -10.38
C ILE A 255 -3.06 -8.07 -10.38
N TYR A 256 -2.50 -7.32 -9.42
CA TYR A 256 -1.04 -7.16 -9.30
C TYR A 256 -0.32 -8.50 -9.10
N HIS A 257 -0.81 -9.34 -8.18
CA HIS A 257 -0.21 -10.64 -7.91
C HIS A 257 -0.36 -11.58 -9.12
N THR A 258 -1.52 -11.59 -9.77
CA THR A 258 -1.75 -12.39 -10.99
C THR A 258 -0.79 -12.01 -12.12
N LEU A 259 -0.55 -10.71 -12.35
CA LEU A 259 0.40 -10.23 -13.36
C LEU A 259 1.84 -10.64 -13.04
N CYS A 260 2.22 -10.59 -11.76
CA CYS A 260 3.53 -11.06 -11.30
C CYS A 260 3.69 -12.57 -11.55
N SER A 261 2.69 -13.37 -11.22
CA SER A 261 2.73 -14.84 -11.39
C SER A 261 2.75 -15.24 -12.87
N PHE A 262 1.95 -14.59 -13.72
CA PHE A 262 1.96 -14.85 -15.16
C PHE A 262 3.32 -14.53 -15.79
N SER A 263 3.94 -13.41 -15.40
CA SER A 263 5.27 -13.04 -15.87
C SER A 263 6.33 -14.07 -15.47
N ALA A 264 6.24 -14.60 -14.24
CA ALA A 264 7.15 -15.64 -13.76
C ALA A 264 7.00 -16.96 -14.55
N ILE A 265 5.77 -17.37 -14.84
CA ILE A 265 5.48 -18.59 -15.61
C ILE A 265 6.03 -18.46 -17.03
N ASN A 266 5.77 -17.37 -17.74
CA ASN A 266 6.25 -17.20 -19.12
C ASN A 266 7.78 -17.19 -19.22
N VAL A 267 8.46 -16.57 -18.25
CA VAL A 267 9.93 -16.62 -18.19
C VAL A 267 10.41 -18.04 -17.94
N SER A 268 9.78 -18.78 -17.02
CA SER A 268 10.13 -20.19 -16.77
C SER A 268 9.92 -21.07 -18.01
N ALA A 269 8.81 -20.88 -18.73
CA ALA A 269 8.48 -21.61 -19.95
C ALA A 269 9.49 -21.33 -21.08
N PHE A 270 9.88 -20.06 -21.26
CA PHE A 270 10.91 -19.65 -22.22
C PHE A 270 12.29 -20.23 -21.89
N VAL A 271 12.67 -20.24 -20.61
CA VAL A 271 13.94 -20.84 -20.17
C VAL A 271 13.93 -22.36 -20.37
N THR A 272 12.85 -23.05 -20.02
CA THR A 272 12.75 -24.50 -20.24
C THR A 272 12.81 -24.88 -21.72
N SER A 273 12.15 -24.13 -22.60
CA SER A 273 12.21 -24.39 -24.04
C SER A 273 13.60 -24.07 -24.62
N SER A 274 14.30 -23.06 -24.10
CA SER A 274 15.69 -22.76 -24.46
C SER A 274 16.69 -23.83 -23.99
N ILE A 275 16.49 -24.39 -22.78
CA ILE A 275 17.33 -25.47 -22.24
C ILE A 275 17.10 -26.79 -23.00
N ILE A 276 15.86 -27.10 -23.38
CA ILE A 276 15.54 -28.27 -24.22
C ILE A 276 16.23 -28.14 -25.59
N PHE A 277 16.30 -26.93 -26.15
CA PHE A 277 17.03 -26.67 -27.39
C PHE A 277 18.56 -26.79 -27.24
N HIS A 278 19.11 -26.47 -26.06
CA HIS A 278 20.56 -26.48 -25.82
C HIS A 278 21.12 -27.81 -25.30
N ASN A 279 20.28 -28.72 -24.80
CA ASN A 279 20.70 -30.05 -24.35
C ASN A 279 21.18 -31.00 -25.50
N SER A 280 21.23 -30.53 -26.74
CA SER A 280 21.96 -31.22 -27.82
C SER A 280 23.44 -30.84 -27.92
N LEU A 281 23.95 -29.87 -27.14
CA LEU A 281 25.39 -29.51 -27.17
C LEU A 281 25.98 -29.17 -25.77
N THR A 282 26.72 -30.16 -25.25
CA THR A 282 27.90 -30.10 -24.35
C THR A 282 27.74 -29.85 -22.82
N PRO A 283 28.56 -30.51 -21.97
CA PRO A 283 28.41 -30.52 -20.51
C PRO A 283 29.09 -29.33 -19.78
N LEU A 284 29.81 -28.46 -20.49
CA LEU A 284 30.56 -27.36 -19.86
C LEU A 284 29.67 -26.16 -19.45
N LEU A 285 28.52 -26.00 -20.10
CA LEU A 285 27.52 -24.96 -19.81
C LEU A 285 26.76 -25.20 -18.50
N TYR A 286 26.74 -26.44 -18.00
CA TYR A 286 26.02 -26.82 -16.78
C TYR A 286 26.53 -26.08 -15.55
N SER A 287 27.84 -25.82 -15.46
CA SER A 287 28.43 -25.07 -14.34
C SER A 287 28.18 -23.55 -14.43
N ILE A 288 28.01 -22.99 -15.63
CA ILE A 288 27.72 -21.55 -15.81
C ILE A 288 26.23 -21.27 -15.55
N VAL A 289 25.35 -22.18 -15.97
CA VAL A 289 23.90 -22.09 -15.70
C VAL A 289 23.59 -22.26 -14.21
N LYS A 290 24.33 -23.12 -13.50
CA LYS A 290 24.18 -23.32 -12.05
C LYS A 290 24.51 -22.06 -11.23
N ILE A 291 25.37 -21.18 -11.74
CA ILE A 291 25.74 -19.91 -11.08
C ILE A 291 24.69 -18.81 -11.29
N ASN A 292 24.01 -18.79 -12.44
CA ASN A 292 22.81 -17.95 -12.63
C ASN A 292 21.62 -18.41 -11.79
N PHE A 293 21.67 -19.62 -11.24
CA PHE A 293 20.61 -20.23 -10.43
C PHE A 293 20.46 -19.61 -9.03
N GLU A 294 21.52 -19.07 -8.41
CA GLU A 294 21.41 -18.40 -7.10
C GLU A 294 20.73 -17.02 -7.19
N SER A 295 20.83 -16.32 -8.33
CA SER A 295 20.03 -15.12 -8.59
C SER A 295 18.60 -15.46 -9.01
N PHE A 296 18.38 -16.69 -9.51
CA PHE A 296 17.09 -17.21 -9.94
C PHE A 296 16.25 -17.80 -8.80
N GLU A 297 16.85 -18.14 -7.64
CA GLU A 297 16.08 -18.48 -6.43
C GLU A 297 15.09 -17.36 -6.05
N SER A 298 15.38 -16.10 -6.39
CA SER A 298 14.45 -14.99 -6.15
C SER A 298 13.18 -15.04 -7.03
N CYS A 299 13.24 -15.73 -8.17
CA CYS A 299 12.10 -16.01 -9.06
C CYS A 299 11.49 -17.39 -8.82
N LEU A 300 12.29 -18.40 -8.48
CA LEU A 300 11.80 -19.74 -8.14
C LEU A 300 11.06 -19.76 -6.79
N VAL A 301 11.45 -18.95 -5.82
CA VAL A 301 10.67 -18.75 -4.59
C VAL A 301 9.30 -18.10 -4.89
N VAL A 302 9.16 -17.34 -5.98
CA VAL A 302 7.84 -16.82 -6.42
C VAL A 302 6.98 -17.94 -7.02
N ALA A 303 7.58 -18.96 -7.65
CA ALA A 303 6.86 -20.15 -8.09
C ALA A 303 6.50 -21.07 -6.92
N ASP A 304 7.41 -21.31 -5.97
CA ASP A 304 7.14 -22.16 -4.80
C ASP A 304 6.13 -21.56 -3.82
N ILE A 305 6.04 -20.22 -3.74
CA ILE A 305 5.00 -19.52 -2.96
C ILE A 305 3.63 -19.50 -3.68
N CYS A 306 3.59 -19.60 -5.01
CA CYS A 306 2.33 -19.63 -5.76
C CYS A 306 1.81 -21.04 -6.08
N LEU A 307 2.63 -22.09 -5.94
CA LEU A 307 2.27 -23.49 -6.25
C LEU A 307 2.23 -24.42 -5.02
N SER A 308 2.25 -23.88 -3.80
CA SER A 308 2.06 -24.63 -2.54
C SER A 308 0.82 -24.17 -1.77
#